data_AF-A0ABD5V1Y8-F1
#
_entry.id   AF-A0ABD5V1Y8-F1
#
_cell.length_a   1.000
_cell.length_b   1.000
_cell.length_c   1.000
_cell.angle_alpha   90.00
_cell.angle_beta   90.00
_cell.angle_gamma   90.00
#
_symmetry.space_group_name_H-M   'P 1'
#
loop_
_entity.id
_entity.type
_entity.pdbx_description
1 polymer ?
#
loop_
_entity_poly.entity_id
_entity_poly.type
_entity_poly.pdbx_seq_one_letter_code
_entity_poly.pdbx_strand_id
1 'polypeptide(L)' 'MVYTCTDCEWSVDDETMDDAGTDVIEHHVETGHTVENDRGWARGTPIQVDDSRRAERD' A
#
# COMPACT_ATOMS: atom_id res chain seq x y z
N MET A 1 -4.07 2.80 -11.88
CA MET A 1 -3.47 3.39 -10.65
C MET A 1 -2.08 2.80 -10.52
N VAL A 2 -1.04 3.61 -10.47
CA VAL A 2 0.32 3.07 -10.44
C VAL A 2 0.78 2.90 -8.99
N TYR A 3 1.30 1.73 -8.64
CA TYR A 3 2.05 1.51 -7.41
C TYR A 3 3.53 1.55 -7.73
N THR A 4 4.32 2.26 -6.93
CA THR A 4 5.76 2.43 -7.13
C THR A 4 6.48 2.23 -5.80
N CYS A 5 7.50 1.39 -5.81
CA CYS A 5 8.40 1.16 -4.71
C CYS A 5 9.47 2.25 -4.66
N THR A 6 9.57 2.94 -3.53
CA THR A 6 10.50 4.06 -3.35
C THR A 6 11.95 3.63 -3.12
N ASP A 7 12.15 2.37 -2.76
CA ASP A 7 13.46 1.84 -2.38
C ASP A 7 14.18 1.14 -3.53
N CYS A 8 13.45 0.59 -4.51
CA CYS A 8 14.04 -0.19 -5.61
C CYS A 8 13.46 0.09 -7.01
N GLU A 9 12.71 1.17 -7.17
CA GLU A 9 12.16 1.63 -8.47
C GLU A 9 11.20 0.64 -9.16
N TRP A 10 10.75 -0.41 -8.44
CA TRP A 10 9.73 -1.34 -8.93
C TRP A 10 8.38 -0.64 -9.07
N SER A 11 7.62 -0.91 -10.14
CA SER A 11 6.30 -0.32 -10.34
C SER A 11 5.32 -1.27 -11.03
N VAL A 12 4.06 -1.27 -10.59
CA VAL A 12 2.95 -2.01 -11.22
C VAL A 12 1.77 -1.09 -11.46
N ASP A 13 1.08 -1.27 -12.57
CA ASP A 13 -0.06 -0.45 -12.96
C ASP A 13 -1.37 -1.23 -12.89
N ASP A 14 -2.25 -0.81 -11.98
CA ASP A 14 -3.54 -1.43 -11.63
C ASP A 14 -4.54 -1.48 -12.80
N GLU A 15 -4.43 -0.57 -13.78
CA GLU A 15 -5.28 -0.63 -14.98
C GLU A 15 -4.87 -1.74 -15.96
N THR A 16 -3.66 -2.29 -15.81
CA THR A 16 -3.14 -3.35 -16.67
C THR A 16 -3.19 -4.74 -16.05
N MET A 17 -3.36 -4.84 -14.73
CA MET A 17 -3.40 -6.10 -14.00
C MET A 17 -4.59 -6.17 -13.05
N ASP A 18 -5.47 -7.16 -13.26
CA ASP A 18 -6.64 -7.46 -12.40
C ASP A 18 -6.27 -7.65 -10.91
N ASP A 19 -5.01 -7.99 -10.61
CA ASP A 19 -4.52 -8.36 -9.27
C ASP A 19 -3.37 -7.47 -8.75
N ALA A 20 -3.20 -6.24 -9.24
CA ALA A 20 -2.08 -5.36 -8.83
C ALA A 20 -1.96 -5.16 -7.31
N GLY A 21 -3.08 -5.24 -6.57
CA GLY A 21 -3.06 -5.21 -5.11
C GLY A 21 -2.33 -6.39 -4.45
N THR A 22 -2.40 -7.58 -5.04
CA THR A 22 -1.72 -8.79 -4.54
C THR A 22 -0.22 -8.67 -4.73
N ASP A 23 0.24 -8.29 -5.93
CA ASP A 23 1.65 -8.04 -6.24
C ASP A 23 2.29 -7.01 -5.29
N VAL A 24 1.56 -5.94 -4.95
CA VAL A 24 2.04 -4.92 -4.01
C VAL A 24 2.24 -5.48 -2.60
N ILE A 25 1.29 -6.31 -2.13
CA ILE A 25 1.37 -6.95 -0.82
C ILE A 25 2.55 -7.93 -0.79
N GLU A 26 2.70 -8.76 -1.83
CA GLU A 26 3.81 -9.71 -1.95
C GLU A 26 5.15 -8.98 -1.96
N HIS A 27 5.29 -7.95 -2.79
CA HIS A 27 6.50 -7.15 -2.86
C HIS A 27 6.88 -6.54 -1.50
N HIS A 28 5.91 -5.96 -0.77
CA HIS A 28 6.13 -5.40 0.55
C HIS A 28 6.57 -6.46 1.57
N VAL A 29 5.96 -7.66 1.55
CA VAL A 29 6.29 -8.75 2.49
C VAL A 29 7.68 -9.33 2.21
N GLU A 30 8.04 -9.51 0.93
CA GLU A 30 9.32 -10.12 0.55
C GLU A 30 10.51 -9.19 0.75
N THR A 31 10.34 -7.90 0.46
CA THR A 31 11.44 -6.92 0.47
C THR A 31 11.45 -6.04 1.72
N GLY A 32 10.31 -5.88 2.38
CA GLY A 32 10.12 -4.88 3.43
C GLY A 32 10.14 -3.44 2.92
N HIS A 33 10.09 -3.22 1.60
CA HIS A 33 10.14 -1.88 1.01
C HIS A 33 8.81 -1.14 1.12
N THR A 34 8.88 0.19 1.09
CA THR A 34 7.67 1.02 1.06
C THR A 34 7.17 1.15 -0.37
N VAL A 35 5.89 0.83 -0.58
CA VAL A 35 5.22 1.00 -1.87
C VAL A 35 4.23 2.15 -1.76
N GLU A 36 4.42 3.16 -2.58
CA GLU A 36 3.53 4.30 -2.71
C GLU A 36 2.55 4.08 -3.87
N ASN A 37 1.32 4.57 -3.73
CA ASN A 37 0.36 4.57 -4.82
C ASN A 37 0.35 5.98 -5.42
N ASP A 38 0.83 6.10 -6.65
CA ASP A 38 0.73 7.32 -7.46
C ASP A 38 -0.72 7.47 -7.95
N ARG A 39 -1.61 7.73 -6.99
CA ARG A 39 -2.92 8.29 -7.26
C ARG A 39 -2.68 9.75 -7.61
N GLY A 40 -2.62 10.03 -8.90
CA GLY A 40 -2.69 11.39 -9.41
C GLY A 40 -3.77 12.16 -8.65
N TRP A 41 -3.33 13.05 -7.77
CA TRP A 41 -4.06 14.14 -7.11
C TRP A 41 -5.46 13.85 -6.51
N ALA A 42 -5.78 12.65 -6.01
CA ALA A 42 -6.99 12.47 -5.20
C ALA A 42 -6.68 12.75 -3.72
N ARG A 43 -7.00 13.97 -3.28
CA ARG A 43 -6.92 14.44 -1.88
C ARG A 43 -7.44 13.42 -0.86
N GLY A 44 -6.55 12.96 0.01
CA GLY A 44 -6.81 12.59 1.40
C GLY A 44 -7.44 11.23 1.65
N THR A 45 -6.65 10.29 2.18
CA THR A 45 -6.66 9.94 3.61
C THR A 45 -5.38 9.15 3.93
N PRO A 46 -4.59 9.52 4.95
CA PRO A 46 -3.62 8.59 5.51
C PRO A 46 -4.41 7.42 6.10
N ILE A 47 -4.08 6.18 5.72
CA ILE A 47 -4.56 5.00 6.44
C ILE A 47 -3.88 5.04 7.81
N GLN A 48 -4.50 5.71 8.77
CA GLN A 48 -4.17 5.55 10.18
C GLN A 48 -4.70 4.18 10.58
N VAL A 49 -3.80 3.21 10.73
CA VAL A 49 -4.10 1.96 11.43
C VAL A 49 -4.36 2.33 12.88
N ASP A 50 -5.63 2.56 13.20
CA ASP A 50 -6.08 2.77 14.57
C ASP A 50 -5.92 1.45 15.35
N ASP A 51 -4.79 1.32 16.04
CA ASP A 51 -4.53 0.30 17.06
C ASP A 51 -5.40 0.58 18.31
N SER A 52 -6.71 0.46 18.15
CA SER A 52 -7.70 0.78 19.19
C SER A 52 -8.53 -0.47 19.54
N ARG A 53 -7.87 -1.56 19.99
CA ARG A 53 -8.55 -2.76 20.54
C ARG A 53 -7.92 -3.35 21.81
N ARG A 54 -7.48 -2.51 22.74
CA ARG A 54 -7.13 -3.00 24.09
C ARG A 54 -7.52 -2.03 25.18
N ALA A 55 -8.77 -2.14 25.67
CA ALA A 55 -9.10 -2.16 27.10
C ALA A 55 -10.61 -1.97 27.29
N GLU A 56 -11.36 -3.08 27.41
CA GLU A 56 -12.61 -3.09 28.17
C GLU A 56 -12.57 -4.31 29.09
N ARG A 57 -11.90 -4.12 30.23
CA ARG A 57 -11.99 -4.97 31.41
C ARG A 57 -12.22 -4.03 32.60
N ASP A 58 -13.47 -3.84 32.96
CA ASP A 58 -13.92 -3.80 34.36
C ASP A 58 -15.40 -4.16 34.46
#